data_AF-F7T9F0-F1
#
_entry.id   AF-F7T9F0-F1
#
_cell.length_a   1.000
_cell.length_b   1.000
_cell.length_c   1.000
_cell.angle_alpha   90.00
_cell.angle_beta   90.00
_cell.angle_gamma   90.00
#
_symmetry.space_group_name_H-M   'P 1'
#
loop_
_entity.id
_entity.type
_entity.pdbx_description
1 polymer ?
#
loop_
_entity_poly.entity_id
_entity_poly.type
_entity_poly.pdbx_seq_one_letter_code
_entity_poly.pdbx_strand_id
1 'polypeptide(L)' 'MRVIAIAQGYGGKDKHALREPGDQFEVPDGDTASWYEPIEESEPTPAGGKKGGRQQSGHDLA' A
#
# COMPACT_ATOMS: atom_id res chain seq x y z
N MET A 1 -11.44 2.18 4.60
CA MET A 1 -10.56 3.25 5.11
C MET A 1 -9.27 3.28 4.30
N ARG A 2 -8.76 4.46 3.94
CA ARG A 2 -7.44 4.56 3.32
C ARG A 2 -6.36 4.55 4.39
N VAL A 3 -5.27 3.87 4.12
CA VAL A 3 -4.12 3.72 5.01
C VAL A 3 -2.83 3.95 4.22
N ILE A 4 -1.76 4.30 4.91
CA ILE A 4 -0.40 4.36 4.38
C ILE A 4 0.46 3.31 5.07
N ALA A 5 1.20 2.52 4.29
CA ALA A 5 2.17 1.58 4.85
C ALA A 5 3.30 2.37 5.54
N ILE A 6 3.62 2.04 6.78
CA ILE A 6 4.79 2.56 7.51
C ILE A 6 5.94 1.57 7.55
N ALA A 7 5.65 0.30 7.24
CA ALA A 7 6.62 -0.78 7.08
C ALA A 7 6.24 -1.66 5.88
N GLN A 8 7.17 -2.49 5.40
CA GLN A 8 6.87 -3.43 4.33
C GLN A 8 5.89 -4.50 4.83
N GLY A 9 4.83 -4.75 4.07
CA GLY A 9 3.80 -5.73 4.43
C GLY A 9 2.95 -6.12 3.24
N TYR A 10 2.06 -7.11 3.44
CA TYR A 10 1.11 -7.53 2.42
C TYR A 10 -0.29 -7.08 2.81
N GLY A 11 -0.94 -6.29 1.96
CA GLY A 11 -2.28 -5.78 2.27
C GLY A 11 -2.94 -4.96 1.17
N GLY A 12 -4.16 -4.52 1.47
CA GLY A 12 -5.08 -3.90 0.53
C GLY A 12 -6.11 -4.88 -0.03
N LYS A 13 -6.83 -4.44 -1.06
CA LYS A 13 -8.03 -5.12 -1.60
C LYS A 13 -7.79 -6.58 -1.97
N ASP A 14 -6.62 -6.89 -2.53
CA ASP A 14 -6.26 -8.22 -2.98
C ASP A 14 -5.56 -9.08 -1.92
N LYS A 15 -5.30 -8.57 -0.70
CA LYS A 15 -4.60 -9.22 0.44
C LYS A 15 -3.20 -9.82 0.14
N HIS A 16 -2.76 -9.81 -1.10
CA HIS A 16 -1.51 -10.34 -1.62
C HIS A 16 -0.65 -9.26 -2.29
N ALA A 17 -1.05 -7.99 -2.20
CA ALA A 17 -0.26 -6.88 -2.71
C ALA A 17 0.84 -6.53 -1.69
N LEU A 18 2.10 -6.66 -2.11
CA LEU A 18 3.24 -6.16 -1.35
C LEU A 18 3.19 -4.63 -1.34
N ARG A 19 3.22 -4.05 -0.14
CA ARG A 19 3.21 -2.62 0.11
C ARG A 19 4.53 -2.23 0.72
N GLU A 20 5.09 -1.14 0.21
CA GLU A 20 6.33 -0.56 0.72
C GLU A 20 6.01 0.59 1.69
N PRO A 21 6.92 0.92 2.63
CA PRO A 21 6.76 2.11 3.47
C PRO A 21 6.53 3.37 2.62
N GLY A 22 5.45 4.09 2.87
CA GLY A 22 4.98 5.26 2.12
C GLY A 22 3.90 4.97 1.07
N ASP A 23 3.59 3.69 0.82
CA ASP A 23 2.58 3.30 -0.15
C ASP A 23 1.16 3.43 0.43
N GLN A 24 0.27 4.11 -0.28
CA GLN A 24 -1.11 4.37 0.15
C GLN A 24 -2.07 3.36 -0.48
N PHE A 25 -2.93 2.75 0.33
CA PHE A 25 -3.87 1.73 -0.13
C PHE A 25 -5.17 1.75 0.67
N GLU A 26 -6.20 1.12 0.12
CA GLU A 26 -7.50 1.02 0.76
C GLU A 26 -7.66 -0.33 1.44
N VAL A 27 -8.09 -0.30 2.70
CA VAL A 27 -8.42 -1.48 3.50
C VAL A 27 -9.89 -1.45 3.93
N PRO A 28 -10.48 -2.63 4.24
CA PRO A 28 -11.77 -2.70 4.90
C PRO A 28 -11.78 -1.86 6.18
N ASP A 29 -12.94 -1.28 6.49
CA ASP A 29 -13.09 -0.52 7.73
C ASP A 29 -12.93 -1.44 8.95
N GLY A 30 -12.14 -1.01 9.93
CA GLY A 30 -11.77 -1.82 11.09
C GLY A 30 -10.58 -2.77 10.90
N ASP A 31 -9.96 -2.82 9.71
CA ASP A 31 -8.68 -3.51 9.52
C ASP A 31 -7.55 -2.62 10.08
N THR A 32 -6.81 -3.14 11.06
CA THR A 32 -5.66 -2.46 11.68
C THR A 32 -4.46 -3.39 11.75
N ALA A 33 -3.28 -2.90 11.40
CA ALA A 33 -2.04 -3.64 11.58
C ALA A 33 -0.90 -2.70 11.98
N SER A 34 0.13 -3.22 12.65
CA SER A 34 1.29 -2.43 13.10
C SER A 34 2.20 -1.93 11.97
N TRP A 35 1.93 -2.27 10.71
CA TRP A 35 2.76 -1.93 9.56
C TRP A 35 2.12 -0.90 8.62
N TYR A 36 0.89 -0.45 8.89
CA TYR A 36 0.23 0.65 8.19
C TYR A 36 -0.57 1.52 9.16
N GLU A 37 -0.81 2.78 8.78
CA GLU A 37 -1.57 3.74 9.58
C GLU A 37 -2.75 4.33 8.78
N PRO A 38 -3.91 4.60 9.40
CA PRO A 38 -5.02 5.30 8.75
C PRO A 38 -4.58 6.68 8.25
N ILE A 39 -4.91 7.00 7.01
CA ILE A 39 -4.81 8.37 6.52
C ILE A 39 -6.18 9.01 6.67
N GLU A 40 -6.26 10.05 7.52
CA GLU A 40 -7.43 10.92 7.54
C GLU A 40 -7.54 11.57 6.15
N GLU A 41 -8.70 11.45 5.50
CA GLU A 41 -8.95 11.90 4.12
C GLU A 41 -8.83 13.44 3.93
N SER A 42 -8.29 14.14 4.92
CA SER A 42 -8.09 15.58 4.92
C SER A 42 -6.95 16.05 4.01
N GLU A 43 -6.01 15.18 3.60
CA GLU A 43 -4.86 15.61 2.78
C GLU A 43 -4.53 14.61 1.66
N PRO A 44 -4.93 14.87 0.40
CA PRO A 44 -4.43 14.10 -0.73
C PRO A 44 -2.95 14.45 -0.95
N THR A 45 -2.05 13.80 -0.23
CA THR A 45 -0.64 13.82 -0.63
C THR A 45 -0.51 13.01 -1.91
N PRO A 46 0.03 13.59 -3.01
CA PRO A 46 0.17 12.85 -4.25
C PRO A 46 1.14 11.69 -4.03
N ALA A 47 0.60 10.46 -3.96
CA ALA A 47 1.35 9.22 -4.13
C ALA A 47 1.90 9.18 -5.56
N GLY A 48 2.95 9.95 -5.79
CA GLY A 48 3.53 10.22 -7.10
C GLY A 48 4.87 10.91 -6.96
N GLY A 49 5.67 10.46 -5.99
CA GLY A 49 6.91 11.12 -5.58
C GLY A 49 8.10 10.18 -5.53
N LYS A 50 8.50 9.65 -6.70
CA LYS A 50 9.85 9.11 -6.99
C LYS A 50 10.35 7.92 -6.16
N LYS A 51 10.36 6.73 -6.78
CA LYS A 51 11.57 6.08 -7.35
C LYS A 51 11.17 4.73 -7.94
N GLY A 52 11.54 4.50 -9.20
CA GLY A 52 11.48 3.19 -9.81
C GLY A 52 12.26 2.19 -8.98
N GLY A 53 11.62 1.05 -8.70
CA GLY A 53 12.16 0.00 -7.86
C GLY A 53 11.31 -1.26 -7.97
N ARG A 54 11.19 -1.82 -9.18
CA ARG A 54 11.09 -3.27 -9.42
C ARG A 54 10.09 -4.03 -8.50
N GLN A 55 8.84 -4.16 -8.93
CA GLN A 55 8.13 -5.46 -8.90
C GLN A 55 6.78 -5.40 -9.67
N GLN A 56 6.79 -5.05 -10.95
CA GLN A 56 5.73 -5.57 -11.83
C GLN A 56 6.04 -7.03 -12.08
N SER A 57 5.33 -7.88 -11.34
CA SER A 57 4.86 -9.22 -11.71
C SER A 57 5.61 -9.88 -12.86
N GLY A 58 6.52 -10.80 -12.51
CA GLY A 58 6.91 -11.86 -13.43
C GLY A 58 5.68 -12.70 -13.78
N HIS A 59 5.15 -12.49 -14.98
CA HIS A 59 4.30 -13.45 -15.67
C HIS A 59 5.05 -13.92 -16.91
N ASP A 60 6.13 -14.67 -16.67
CA ASP A 60 6.71 -15.59 -17.65
C ASP A 60 6.05 -16.94 -17.37
N LEU A 61 5.14 -17.37 -18.25
CA LEU A 61 4.75 -18.77 -18.44
C LEU A 61 3.82 -18.86 -19.68
N ALA A 62 4.42 -18.89 -20.88
CA ALA A 62 4.01 -19.68 -22.06
C ALA A 62 4.87 -19.34 -23.29
#